data_AF-A0A1D2UAI9-F1
#
_entry.id   AF-A0A1D2UAI9-F1
#
_cell.length_a   1.000
_cell.length_b   1.000
_cell.length_c   1.000
_cell.angle_alpha   90.00
_cell.angle_beta   90.00
_cell.angle_gamma   90.00
#
_symmetry.space_group_name_H-M   'P 1'
#
loop_
_entity.id
_entity.type
_entity.pdbx_description
1 polymer ?
#
loop_
_entity_poly.entity_id
_entity_poly.type
_entity_poly.pdbx_seq_one_letter_code
_entity_poly.pdbx_strand_id
1 'polypeptide(L)'
;MFARTVDICTAGFLLFLILIFAFSATMPEQAAGFAKAIENPIVASVVLYLIWLPAEAVLLSLFGTTPAKWLFGIKVAHPGGGLLSFSESLNRSFLVFVQGVGFGIPFVALFTQLFAYRRLTKTGTTLWDTSTSAEVLHRKWGVFRALMCTAAVFAVLILMSALNAAGNR
;
A
#
# COMPACT_ATOMS: atom_id res chain seq x y z
N MET A 1 -6.73 1.19 -5.52
CA MET A 1 -5.29 1.27 -5.87
C MET A 1 -4.59 2.41 -5.13
N PHE A 2 -5.12 3.64 -5.14
CA PHE A 2 -4.52 4.78 -4.44
C PHE A 2 -4.17 4.52 -2.96
N ALA A 3 -5.11 3.98 -2.17
CA ALA A 3 -4.85 3.64 -0.76
C ALA A 3 -3.63 2.69 -0.58
N ARG A 4 -3.43 1.74 -1.51
CA ARG A 4 -2.28 0.85 -1.47
C ARG A 4 -0.98 1.56 -1.80
N THR A 5 -0.98 2.51 -2.74
CA THR A 5 0.18 3.36 -2.99
C THR A 5 0.56 4.15 -1.75
N VAL A 6 -0.43 4.73 -1.05
CA VAL A 6 -0.20 5.44 0.22
C VAL A 6 0.36 4.50 1.29
N ASP A 7 -0.21 3.31 1.45
CA ASP A 7 0.30 2.28 2.38
C ASP A 7 1.77 1.96 2.10
N ILE A 8 2.13 1.75 0.82
CA ILE A 8 3.48 1.40 0.37
C ILE A 8 4.48 2.54 0.61
N CYS A 9 4.10 3.78 0.25
CA CYS A 9 4.95 4.96 0.46
C CYS A 9 5.16 5.29 1.95
N THR A 10 4.23 4.89 2.83
CA THR A 10 4.29 5.21 4.26
C THR A 10 4.70 3.99 5.08
N ALA A 11 3.76 3.10 5.39
CA ALA A 11 3.98 1.92 6.22
C ALA A 11 4.94 0.91 5.57
N GLY A 12 4.88 0.72 4.26
CA GLY A 12 5.78 -0.15 3.51
C GLY A 12 7.23 0.33 3.55
N PHE A 13 7.45 1.62 3.32
CA PHE A 13 8.77 2.24 3.40
C PHE A 13 9.34 2.21 4.83
N LEU A 14 8.52 2.49 5.85
CA LEU A 14 8.95 2.37 7.25
C LEU A 14 9.33 0.93 7.62
N LEU A 15 8.52 -0.05 7.22
CA LEU A 15 8.83 -1.46 7.44
C LEU A 15 10.14 -1.86 6.75
N PHE A 16 10.35 -1.38 5.53
CA PHE A 16 11.57 -1.61 4.77
C PHE A 16 12.82 -1.04 5.47
N LEU A 17 12.75 0.19 5.99
CA LEU A 17 13.85 0.79 6.75
C LEU A 17 14.17 -0.01 8.03
N ILE A 18 13.14 -0.44 8.77
CA ILE A 18 13.31 -1.26 9.98
C ILE A 18 14.00 -2.58 9.63
N LEU A 19 13.60 -3.23 8.53
CA LEU A 19 14.20 -4.49 8.09
C LEU A 19 15.64 -4.32 7.63
N ILE A 20 15.96 -3.27 6.86
CA ILE A 20 17.34 -2.97 6.47
C ILE A 20 18.21 -2.72 7.69
N PHE A 21 17.72 -1.92 8.65
CA PHE A 21 18.45 -1.65 9.88
C PHE A 21 18.73 -2.94 10.66
N ALA A 22 17.71 -3.77 10.88
CA ALA A 22 17.85 -5.07 11.54
C ALA A 22 18.81 -6.02 10.79
N PHE A 23 18.74 -6.04 9.46
CA PHE A 23 19.60 -6.87 8.61
C PHE A 23 21.06 -6.38 8.66
N SER A 24 21.28 -5.06 8.61
CA SER A 24 22.61 -4.46 8.73
C SER A 24 23.26 -4.71 10.10
N ALA A 25 22.46 -4.77 11.16
CA ALA A 25 22.94 -5.04 12.52
C ALA A 25 23.30 -6.53 12.74
N THR A 26 22.71 -7.45 11.97
CA THR A 26 22.89 -8.89 12.15
C THR A 26 23.86 -9.52 11.15
N MET A 27 23.91 -9.02 9.91
CA MET A 27 24.73 -9.58 8.82
C MET A 27 25.29 -8.48 7.88
N PRO A 28 26.36 -7.76 8.28
CA PRO A 28 26.85 -6.58 7.53
C PRO A 28 27.39 -6.91 6.13
N GLU A 29 28.07 -8.05 5.95
CA GLU A 29 28.59 -8.52 4.66
C GLU A 29 27.48 -8.73 3.61
N GLN A 30 26.37 -9.37 4.00
CA GLN A 30 25.23 -9.61 3.11
C GLN A 30 24.40 -8.33 2.90
N ALA A 31 24.33 -7.46 3.90
CA ALA A 31 23.63 -6.18 3.81
C ALA A 31 24.23 -5.26 2.72
N ALA A 32 25.55 -5.28 2.54
CA ALA A 32 26.20 -4.52 1.47
C ALA A 32 25.79 -5.01 0.06
N GLY A 33 25.71 -6.33 -0.14
CA GLY A 33 25.24 -6.92 -1.39
C GLY A 33 23.77 -6.60 -1.68
N PHE A 34 22.92 -6.65 -0.64
CA PHE A 34 21.51 -6.28 -0.73
C PHE A 34 21.31 -4.79 -1.01
N ALA A 35 22.07 -3.92 -0.35
CA ALA A 35 22.04 -2.47 -0.60
C ALA A 35 22.35 -2.15 -2.06
N LYS A 36 23.38 -2.80 -2.64
CA LYS A 36 23.73 -2.66 -4.05
C LYS A 36 22.61 -3.11 -5.00
N ALA A 37 21.89 -4.18 -4.66
CA ALA A 37 20.76 -4.63 -5.46
C ALA A 37 19.59 -3.63 -5.45
N ILE A 38 19.38 -2.93 -4.33
CA ILE A 38 18.32 -1.93 -4.13
C ILE A 38 18.64 -0.58 -4.78
N GLU A 39 19.90 -0.31 -5.15
CA GLU A 39 20.23 0.88 -5.95
C GLU A 39 19.43 0.94 -7.26
N ASN A 40 19.07 -0.22 -7.80
CA ASN A 40 18.16 -0.27 -8.94
C ASN A 40 16.71 0.00 -8.47
N PRO A 41 16.07 1.08 -8.94
CA PRO A 41 14.73 1.48 -8.49
C PRO A 41 13.66 0.42 -8.81
N ILE A 42 13.84 -0.37 -9.87
CA ILE A 42 12.92 -1.46 -10.22
C ILE A 42 13.03 -2.56 -9.17
N VAL A 43 14.26 -2.98 -8.83
CA VAL A 43 14.50 -4.01 -7.81
C VAL A 43 13.99 -3.55 -6.45
N ALA A 44 14.30 -2.31 -6.06
CA ALA A 44 13.79 -1.69 -4.84
C ALA A 44 12.25 -1.74 -4.77
N SER A 45 11.58 -1.37 -5.86
CA SER A 45 10.12 -1.38 -5.91
C SER A 45 9.55 -2.79 -5.73
N VAL A 46 10.09 -3.78 -6.45
CA VAL A 46 9.64 -5.18 -6.37
C VAL A 46 9.85 -5.74 -4.96
N VAL A 47 11.02 -5.53 -4.37
CA VAL A 47 11.34 -5.98 -3.00
C VAL A 47 10.38 -5.37 -1.99
N LEU A 48 10.10 -4.06 -2.10
CA LEU A 48 9.20 -3.37 -1.19
C LEU A 48 7.76 -3.89 -1.35
N TYR A 49 7.30 -4.17 -2.57
CA TYR A 49 6.02 -4.84 -2.80
C TYR A 49 5.97 -6.26 -2.21
N LEU A 50 7.03 -7.04 -2.35
CA LEU A 50 7.14 -8.40 -1.82
C LEU A 50 7.11 -8.44 -0.29
N ILE A 51 7.73 -7.48 0.37
CA ILE A 51 7.68 -7.32 1.83
C ILE A 51 6.29 -6.86 2.28
N TRP A 52 5.67 -5.94 1.54
CA TRP A 52 4.36 -5.40 1.90
C TRP A 52 3.21 -6.39 1.67
N LEU A 53 3.32 -7.28 0.69
CA LEU A 53 2.30 -8.30 0.35
C LEU A 53 1.81 -9.13 1.55
N PRO A 54 2.67 -9.81 2.33
CA PRO A 54 2.24 -10.55 3.51
C PRO A 54 1.75 -9.63 4.63
N ALA A 55 2.36 -8.46 4.82
CA ALA A 55 1.90 -7.49 5.83
C ALA A 55 0.48 -7.00 5.53
N GLU A 56 0.19 -6.66 4.27
CA GLU A 56 -1.16 -6.32 3.81
C GLU A 56 -2.12 -7.48 4.02
N ALA A 57 -1.72 -8.72 3.70
CA ALA A 57 -2.55 -9.89 3.89
C ALA A 57 -2.94 -10.11 5.37
N VAL A 58 -1.99 -9.97 6.30
CA VAL A 58 -2.25 -10.05 7.75
C VAL A 58 -3.23 -8.97 8.19
N LEU A 59 -3.01 -7.72 7.77
CA LEU A 59 -3.88 -6.59 8.12
C LEU A 59 -5.30 -6.77 7.60
N LEU A 60 -5.44 -7.26 6.37
CA LEU A 60 -6.75 -7.56 5.78
C LEU A 60 -7.43 -8.73 6.46
N SER A 61 -6.70 -9.80 6.83
CA SER A 61 -7.32 -10.94 7.51
C SER A 61 -7.76 -10.64 8.95
N LEU A 62 -7.04 -9.76 9.65
CA LEU A 62 -7.34 -9.42 11.05
C LEU A 62 -8.34 -8.27 11.18
N PHE A 63 -8.20 -7.23 10.35
CA PHE A 63 -8.97 -6.00 10.49
C PHE A 63 -9.88 -5.70 9.30
N GLY A 64 -9.72 -6.41 8.18
CA GLY A 64 -10.40 -6.11 6.92
C GLY A 64 -9.95 -4.80 6.29
N THR A 65 -8.85 -4.20 6.75
CA THR A 65 -8.36 -2.91 6.28
C THR A 65 -6.87 -2.74 6.55
N THR A 66 -6.23 -1.78 5.89
CA THR A 66 -4.85 -1.34 6.11
C THR A 66 -4.85 0.09 6.63
N PRO A 67 -3.75 0.63 7.19
CA PRO A 67 -3.73 1.99 7.73
C PRO A 67 -4.26 3.06 6.76
N ALA A 68 -3.81 3.05 5.50
CA ALA A 68 -4.31 4.00 4.52
C ALA A 68 -5.75 3.68 4.09
N LYS A 69 -6.11 2.41 3.90
CA LYS A 69 -7.51 2.04 3.57
C LYS A 69 -8.47 2.46 4.68
N TRP A 70 -8.07 2.32 5.94
CA TRP A 70 -8.83 2.76 7.10
C TRP A 70 -9.01 4.27 7.08
N LEU A 71 -7.95 5.03 6.75
CA LEU A 71 -8.02 6.48 6.58
C LEU A 71 -9.03 6.89 5.51
N PHE A 72 -9.04 6.18 4.37
CA PHE A 72 -10.01 6.37 3.29
C PHE A 72 -11.39 5.77 3.56
N GLY A 73 -11.61 5.14 4.72
CA GLY A 73 -12.89 4.49 5.05
C GLY A 73 -13.18 3.24 4.21
N ILE A 74 -12.16 2.62 3.65
CA ILE A 74 -12.23 1.42 2.83
C ILE A 74 -12.06 0.19 3.72
N LYS A 75 -13.02 -0.73 3.64
CA LYS A 75 -12.96 -2.05 4.26
C LYS A 75 -13.14 -3.13 3.19
N VAL A 76 -12.39 -4.22 3.30
CA VAL A 76 -12.50 -5.39 2.43
C VAL A 76 -13.08 -6.52 3.28
N ALA A 77 -14.19 -7.09 2.84
CA ALA A 77 -14.89 -8.18 3.51
C ALA A 77 -15.62 -9.03 2.46
N HIS A 78 -16.07 -10.23 2.83
CA HIS A 78 -17.01 -10.99 2.01
C HIS A 78 -18.38 -10.27 1.94
N PRO A 79 -19.23 -10.58 0.94
CA PRO A 79 -20.59 -10.03 0.82
C PRO A 79 -21.45 -10.20 2.07
N GLY A 80 -21.19 -11.24 2.88
CA GLY A 80 -21.84 -11.50 4.17
C GLY A 80 -21.25 -10.75 5.38
N GLY A 81 -20.26 -9.87 5.18
CA GLY A 81 -19.60 -9.09 6.23
C GLY A 81 -18.45 -9.80 6.96
N GLY A 82 -18.19 -11.07 6.64
CA GLY A 82 -17.04 -11.83 7.16
C GLY A 82 -15.70 -11.30 6.65
N LEU A 83 -14.65 -11.41 7.47
CA LEU A 83 -13.29 -11.09 7.05
C LEU A 83 -12.74 -12.17 6.11
N LEU A 84 -11.84 -11.78 5.21
CA LEU A 84 -11.12 -12.73 4.37
C LEU A 84 -10.15 -13.55 5.23
N SER A 85 -9.97 -14.83 4.89
CA SER A 85 -8.86 -15.60 5.44
C SER A 85 -7.50 -15.02 5.01
N PHE A 86 -6.43 -15.43 5.68
CA PHE A 86 -5.07 -15.00 5.33
C PHE A 86 -4.70 -15.41 3.89
N SER A 87 -5.05 -16.63 3.47
CA SER A 87 -4.75 -17.13 2.12
C SER A 87 -5.52 -16.35 1.05
N GLU A 88 -6.79 -16.03 1.29
CA GLU A 88 -7.59 -15.19 0.39
C GLU A 88 -7.05 -13.76 0.33
N SER A 89 -6.70 -13.18 1.48
CA SER A 89 -6.10 -11.85 1.55
C SER A 89 -4.75 -11.76 0.83
N LEU A 90 -3.93 -12.81 0.95
CA LEU A 90 -2.65 -12.92 0.26
C LEU A 90 -2.84 -13.10 -1.25
N ASN A 91 -3.73 -14.01 -1.66
CA ASN A 91 -4.05 -14.23 -3.08
C ASN A 91 -4.59 -12.94 -3.72
N ARG A 92 -5.53 -12.26 -3.06
CA ARG A 92 -6.04 -10.96 -3.50
C ARG A 92 -4.91 -9.93 -3.63
N SER A 93 -4.05 -9.83 -2.62
CA SER A 93 -2.94 -8.87 -2.62
C SER A 93 -1.91 -9.16 -3.71
N PHE A 94 -1.68 -10.43 -4.01
CA PHE A 94 -0.81 -10.91 -5.09
C PHE A 94 -1.41 -10.64 -6.47
N LEU A 95 -2.70 -10.93 -6.68
CA LEU A 95 -3.40 -10.59 -7.91
C LEU A 95 -3.39 -9.08 -8.17
N VAL A 96 -3.53 -8.24 -7.14
CA VAL A 96 -3.36 -6.78 -7.28
C VAL A 96 -1.93 -6.42 -7.68
N PHE A 97 -0.90 -7.11 -7.16
CA PHE A 97 0.50 -6.85 -7.54
C PHE A 97 0.75 -7.15 -9.03
N VAL A 98 0.23 -8.28 -9.52
CA VAL A 98 0.41 -8.71 -10.91
C VAL A 98 -0.52 -7.95 -11.87
N GLN A 99 -1.83 -7.96 -11.59
CA GLN A 99 -2.87 -7.46 -12.50
C GLN A 99 -3.27 -6.00 -12.24
N GLY A 100 -2.88 -5.43 -11.10
CA GLY A 100 -3.17 -4.04 -10.76
C GLY A 100 -1.95 -3.13 -10.91
N VAL A 101 -0.75 -3.60 -10.56
CA VAL A 101 0.49 -2.79 -10.60
C VAL A 101 1.51 -3.34 -11.60
N GLY A 102 1.28 -4.49 -12.24
CA GLY A 102 2.19 -5.00 -13.27
C GLY A 102 3.62 -5.21 -12.77
N PHE A 103 3.77 -5.82 -11.59
CA PHE A 103 5.05 -6.01 -10.89
C PHE A 103 5.76 -4.73 -10.42
N GLY A 104 5.08 -3.59 -10.39
CA GLY A 104 5.70 -2.31 -10.03
C GLY A 104 6.42 -1.61 -11.19
N ILE A 105 6.34 -2.17 -12.40
CA ILE A 105 6.92 -1.54 -13.60
C ILE A 105 6.02 -0.38 -14.03
N PRO A 106 6.49 0.88 -14.07
CA PRO A 106 5.61 2.05 -14.25
C PRO A 106 4.73 2.01 -15.50
N PHE A 107 5.30 1.65 -16.66
CA PHE A 107 4.53 1.57 -17.91
C PHE A 107 3.50 0.44 -17.90
N VAL A 108 3.84 -0.72 -17.34
CA VAL A 108 2.92 -1.86 -17.21
C VAL A 108 1.81 -1.54 -16.21
N ALA A 109 2.15 -0.85 -15.12
CA ALA A 109 1.19 -0.39 -14.12
C ALA A 109 0.10 0.50 -14.75
N LEU A 110 0.47 1.42 -15.66
CA LEU A 110 -0.53 2.27 -16.33
C LEU A 110 -1.55 1.47 -17.15
N PHE A 111 -1.09 0.50 -17.95
CA PHE A 111 -1.99 -0.34 -18.75
C PHE A 111 -2.87 -1.22 -17.87
N THR A 112 -2.28 -1.92 -16.91
CA THR A 112 -3.00 -2.79 -15.97
C THR A 112 -4.03 -2.02 -15.15
N GLN A 113 -3.70 -0.81 -14.70
CA GLN A 113 -4.63 0.10 -14.04
C GLN A 113 -5.78 0.53 -14.94
N LEU A 114 -5.50 0.86 -16.21
CA LEU A 114 -6.53 1.23 -17.18
C LEU A 114 -7.51 0.06 -17.42
N PHE A 115 -7.01 -1.16 -17.58
CA PHE A 115 -7.85 -2.35 -17.73
C PHE A 115 -8.70 -2.62 -16.49
N ALA A 116 -8.09 -2.52 -15.30
CA ALA A 116 -8.80 -2.68 -14.04
C ALA A 116 -9.91 -1.61 -13.86
N TYR A 117 -9.63 -0.36 -14.22
CA TYR A 117 -10.61 0.72 -14.18
C TYR A 117 -11.77 0.47 -15.15
N ARG A 118 -11.47 0.13 -16.41
CA ARG A 118 -12.50 -0.20 -17.41
C ARG A 118 -13.38 -1.36 -16.99
N ARG A 119 -12.80 -2.40 -16.37
CA ARG A 119 -13.57 -3.53 -15.84
C ARG A 119 -14.45 -3.08 -14.67
N LEU A 120 -13.89 -2.35 -13.71
CA LEU A 120 -14.64 -1.82 -12.57
C LEU A 120 -15.85 -0.99 -13.02
N THR A 121 -15.70 -0.13 -14.04
CA THR A 121 -16.82 0.66 -14.58
C THR A 121 -17.85 -0.19 -15.32
N LYS A 122 -17.46 -1.32 -15.92
CA LYS A 122 -18.37 -2.21 -16.65
C LYS A 122 -19.09 -3.23 -15.76
N THR A 123 -18.40 -3.81 -14.78
CA THR A 123 -18.90 -4.94 -13.97
C THR A 123 -19.11 -4.59 -12.50
N GLY A 124 -18.70 -3.40 -12.05
CA GLY A 124 -18.77 -2.99 -10.65
C GLY A 124 -17.73 -3.65 -9.74
N THR A 125 -16.91 -4.56 -10.27
CA THR A 125 -15.93 -5.37 -9.51
C THR A 125 -14.60 -5.47 -10.24
N THR A 126 -13.53 -5.74 -9.50
CA THR A 126 -12.20 -6.00 -10.09
C THR A 126 -11.94 -7.50 -10.22
N LEU A 127 -10.92 -7.88 -11.00
CA LEU A 127 -10.52 -9.27 -11.19
C LEU A 127 -10.14 -9.95 -9.87
N TRP A 128 -9.32 -9.28 -9.07
CA TRP A 128 -8.87 -9.80 -7.78
C TRP A 128 -9.98 -9.86 -6.74
N ASP A 129 -10.96 -8.96 -6.80
CA ASP A 129 -12.14 -9.00 -5.92
C ASP A 129 -13.07 -10.17 -6.29
N THR A 130 -13.25 -10.44 -7.60
CA THR A 130 -14.05 -11.57 -8.08
C THR A 130 -13.38 -12.91 -7.72
N SER A 131 -12.05 -13.00 -7.85
CA SER A 131 -11.30 -14.23 -7.61
C SER A 131 -11.29 -14.68 -6.14
N THR A 132 -11.50 -13.76 -5.20
CA THR A 132 -11.50 -14.06 -3.76
C THR A 132 -12.84 -13.81 -3.11
N SER A 133 -13.92 -13.69 -3.89
CA SER A 133 -15.27 -13.36 -3.43
C SER A 133 -15.28 -12.21 -2.41
N ALA A 134 -14.48 -11.18 -2.67
CA ALA A 134 -14.25 -10.07 -1.78
C ALA A 134 -14.96 -8.83 -2.30
N GLU A 135 -15.57 -8.07 -1.39
CA GLU A 135 -16.22 -6.80 -1.69
C GLU A 135 -15.48 -5.66 -0.99
N VAL A 136 -15.36 -4.55 -1.73
CA VAL A 136 -14.78 -3.31 -1.22
C VAL A 136 -15.92 -2.45 -0.69
N LEU A 137 -16.08 -2.48 0.62
CA LEU A 137 -17.06 -1.66 1.33
C LEU A 137 -16.48 -0.28 1.57
N HIS A 138 -17.11 0.71 0.96
CA HIS A 138 -16.82 2.12 1.22
C HIS A 138 -17.70 2.62 2.35
N ARG A 139 -17.13 2.84 3.53
CA ARG A 139 -17.83 3.55 4.60
C ARG A 139 -17.92 5.01 4.20
N LYS A 140 -19.10 5.64 4.40
CA LYS A 140 -19.30 7.07 4.12
C LYS A 140 -18.18 7.88 4.78
N TRP A 141 -17.50 8.68 3.95
CA TRP A 141 -16.41 9.54 4.37
C TRP A 141 -16.99 10.62 5.30
N GLY A 142 -16.77 10.47 6.60
CA GLY A 142 -17.22 11.46 7.57
C GLY A 142 -16.38 12.72 7.43
N VAL A 143 -17.03 13.89 7.35
CA VAL A 143 -16.41 15.22 7.25
C VAL A 143 -15.25 15.39 8.25
N PHE A 144 -15.38 14.79 9.43
CA PHE A 144 -14.35 14.77 10.48
C PHE A 144 -13.00 14.15 10.04
N ARG A 145 -13.01 13.04 9.29
CA ARG A 145 -11.77 12.42 8.78
C ARG A 145 -11.11 13.26 7.69
N ALA A 146 -11.91 13.88 6.82
CA ALA A 146 -11.40 14.81 5.83
C ALA A 146 -10.75 16.03 6.51
N LEU A 147 -11.39 16.57 7.56
CA LEU A 147 -10.87 17.71 8.31
C LEU A 147 -9.55 17.38 9.04
N MET A 148 -9.44 16.18 9.60
CA MET A 148 -8.19 15.67 10.21
C MET A 148 -7.07 15.46 9.19
N CYS A 149 -7.36 14.89 8.02
CA CYS A 149 -6.38 14.76 6.95
C CYS A 149 -5.88 16.12 6.47
N THR A 150 -6.80 17.05 6.22
CA THR A 150 -6.46 18.41 5.77
C THR A 150 -5.62 19.13 6.83
N ALA A 151 -6.02 19.07 8.11
CA ALA A 151 -5.26 19.66 9.21
C ALA A 151 -3.85 19.06 9.34
N ALA A 152 -3.70 17.74 9.19
CA ALA A 152 -2.40 17.07 9.23
C ALA A 152 -1.48 17.53 8.08
N VAL A 153 -2.01 17.67 6.86
CA VAL A 153 -1.25 18.18 5.71
C VAL A 153 -0.80 19.62 5.96
N PHE A 154 -1.70 20.50 6.42
CA PHE A 154 -1.33 21.88 6.74
C PHE A 154 -0.29 21.95 7.87
N ALA A 155 -0.41 21.12 8.91
CA ALA A 155 0.58 21.07 9.98
C ALA A 155 1.98 20.67 9.48
N VAL A 156 2.06 19.66 8.60
CA VAL A 156 3.34 19.24 7.99
C VAL A 156 3.91 20.36 7.11
N LEU A 157 3.08 21.05 6.32
CA LEU A 157 3.54 22.18 5.49
C LEU A 157 4.06 23.34 6.34
N ILE A 158 3.36 23.69 7.43
CA ILE A 158 3.81 24.74 8.36
C ILE A 158 5.13 24.33 9.02
N LEU A 159 5.25 23.08 9.48
CA LEU A 159 6.48 22.57 10.09
C LEU A 159 7.65 22.61 9.09
N MET A 160 7.44 22.14 7.85
CA MET A 160 8.42 22.22 6.78
C MET A 160 8.85 23.66 6.50
N SER A 161 7.89 24.59 6.43
CA SER A 161 8.19 26.02 6.25
C SER A 161 8.99 26.60 7.42
N ALA A 162 8.66 26.21 8.66
CA ALA A 162 9.36 26.66 9.85
C ALA A 162 10.79 26.11 9.93
N LEU A 163 10.98 24.83 9.62
CA LEU A 163 12.30 24.20 9.54
C LEU A 163 13.17 24.82 8.45
N ASN A 164 12.58 25.11 7.28
CA ASN A 164 13.28 25.76 6.19
C ASN A 164 13.67 27.20 6.56
N ALA A 165 12.80 27.94 7.25
CA ALA A 165 13.10 29.27 7.77
C ALA A 165 14.18 29.26 8.88
N ALA A 166 14.25 28.19 9.67
CA ALA A 166 15.25 28.02 10.72
C ALA A 166 16.62 27.57 10.18
N GLY A 167 16.67 26.79 9.09
CA GLY A 167 17.90 26.35 8.44
C GLY A 167 18.55 27.41 7.52
N ASN A 168 17.84 28.49 7.22
CA ASN A 168 18.31 29.61 6.39
C ASN A 168 18.79 30.82 7.23
N ARG A 169 19.02 30.62 8.54
CA ARG A 169 19.64 31.57 9.48
C ARG A 169 20.96 31.02 9.97
#